data_AF-A0A9Q1BQE6-F1
#
_entry.id   AF-A0A9Q1BQE6-F1
#
_cell.length_a   1.000
_cell.length_b   1.000
_cell.length_c   1.000
_cell.angle_alpha   90.00
_cell.angle_beta   90.00
_cell.angle_gamma   90.00
#
_symmetry.space_group_name_H-M   'P 1'
#
loop_
_entity.id
_entity.type
_entity.pdbx_description
1 polymer ?
#
loop_
_entity_poly.entity_id
_entity_poly.type
_entity_poly.pdbx_seq_one_letter_code
_entity_poly.pdbx_strand_id
1 'polypeptide(L)'
;MEGPRPYDFEPLLEEGEGGGRNVEEEFELESDDEIELEEARLGNNAWCMCGFCTAMPTITECRCCNEGRAFQPFLIEGTTCVTLHEEFAQVCLAKPVLRATLIMRNDIRGHTGSTMVFSVSFGS
;
A
#
# COMPACT_ATOMS: atom_id res chain seq x y z
N MET A 1 5.23 30.19 22.27
CA MET A 1 6.09 29.29 21.48
C MET A 1 5.15 28.53 20.57
N GLU A 2 5.04 28.94 19.31
CA GLU A 2 4.14 28.31 18.33
C GLU A 2 4.75 26.96 17.93
N GLY A 3 3.95 25.90 18.03
CA GLY A 3 4.34 24.55 17.65
C GLY A 3 4.34 24.36 16.13
N PRO A 4 4.94 23.26 15.63
CA PRO A 4 4.95 22.98 14.20
C PRO A 4 3.53 22.82 13.68
N ARG A 5 3.28 23.43 12.52
CA ARG A 5 2.01 23.34 11.81
C ARG A 5 1.95 22.01 11.05
N PRO A 6 0.74 21.49 10.74
CA PRO A 6 0.57 20.20 10.06
C PRO A 6 1.39 20.02 8.77
N TYR A 7 1.66 21.11 8.04
CA TYR A 7 2.38 21.10 6.76
C TYR A 7 3.90 21.21 6.90
N ASP A 8 4.43 21.41 8.11
CA ASP A 8 5.87 21.58 8.32
C ASP A 8 6.67 20.25 8.18
N PHE A 9 5.98 19.13 7.90
CA PHE A 9 6.57 17.81 7.66
C PHE A 9 6.36 17.29 6.23
N GLU A 10 5.79 18.10 5.34
CA GLU A 10 5.69 17.73 3.93
C GLU A 10 7.09 17.82 3.28
N PRO A 11 7.49 16.85 2.44
CA PRO A 11 8.76 16.93 1.72
C PRO A 11 8.77 18.18 0.83
N LEU A 12 9.68 19.11 1.11
CA LEU A 12 9.91 20.25 0.23
C LEU A 12 10.50 19.70 -1.07
N LEU A 13 9.74 19.81 -2.16
CA LEU A 13 10.29 19.64 -3.49
C LEU A 13 11.34 20.75 -3.66
N GLU A 14 12.60 20.38 -3.87
CA GLU A 14 13.62 21.36 -4.23
C GLU A 14 13.25 21.95 -5.60
N GLU A 15 12.55 23.08 -5.58
CA GLU A 15 12.34 23.91 -6.76
C GLU A 15 13.69 24.52 -7.12
N GLY A 16 14.46 23.79 -7.92
CA GLY A 16 15.66 24.32 -8.55
C GLY A 16 15.32 25.57 -9.35
N GLU A 17 15.89 26.71 -8.98
CA GLU A 17 15.80 27.95 -9.73
C GLU A 17 16.44 27.75 -11.12
N GLY A 18 15.63 27.62 -12.16
CA GLY A 18 16.09 27.76 -13.54
C GLY A 18 15.30 26.99 -14.59
N GLY A 19 14.41 27.71 -15.29
CA GLY A 19 13.97 27.36 -16.65
C GLY A 19 12.65 26.62 -16.70
N GLY A 20 11.64 27.26 -17.31
CA GLY A 20 10.34 26.68 -17.57
C GLY A 20 10.45 25.30 -18.20
N ARG A 21 10.03 24.28 -17.47
CA ARG A 21 9.86 22.93 -18.02
C ARG A 21 8.56 22.99 -18.82
N ASN A 22 8.66 22.83 -20.13
CA ASN A 22 7.53 22.26 -20.86
C ASN A 22 7.20 20.97 -20.11
N VAL A 23 5.99 20.85 -19.59
CA VAL A 23 5.44 19.54 -19.24
C VAL A 23 5.15 18.90 -20.59
N GLU A 24 6.20 18.41 -21.23
CA GLU A 24 6.04 17.31 -22.16
C GLU A 24 5.53 16.19 -21.27
N GLU A 25 4.21 15.94 -21.32
CA GLU A 25 3.65 14.68 -20.89
C GLU A 25 4.37 13.63 -21.72
N GLU A 26 5.44 13.07 -21.13
CA GLU A 26 6.14 11.90 -21.63
C GLU A 26 5.11 10.77 -21.53
N PHE A 27 4.31 10.64 -22.60
CA PHE A 27 3.48 9.47 -22.81
C PHE A 27 4.45 8.35 -23.09
N GLU A 28 4.86 7.64 -22.04
CA GLU A 28 5.53 6.34 -22.15
C GLU A 28 4.59 5.47 -22.99
N LEU A 29 4.89 5.36 -24.28
CA LEU A 29 4.23 4.44 -25.19
C LEU A 29 4.64 3.04 -24.74
N GLU A 30 3.84 2.45 -23.84
CA GLU A 30 3.90 1.02 -23.56
C GLU A 30 3.87 0.31 -24.91
N SER A 31 4.93 -0.45 -25.20
CA SER A 31 5.03 -1.15 -26.48
C SER A 31 3.90 -2.18 -26.59
N ASP A 32 3.40 -2.43 -27.80
CA ASP A 32 2.39 -3.47 -28.04
C ASP A 32 2.80 -4.83 -27.43
N ASP A 33 4.10 -5.13 -27.43
CA ASP A 33 4.67 -6.33 -26.81
C ASP A 33 4.51 -6.37 -25.28
N GLU A 34 4.57 -5.23 -24.59
CA GLU A 34 4.43 -5.14 -23.13
C GLU A 34 2.97 -5.31 -22.69
N ILE A 35 2.03 -4.71 -23.44
CA ILE A 35 0.60 -4.87 -23.24
C ILE A 35 0.19 -6.34 -23.43
N GLU A 36 0.69 -7.00 -24.49
CA GLU A 36 0.40 -8.41 -24.76
C GLU A 36 0.91 -9.33 -23.64
N LEU A 37 2.08 -9.03 -23.07
CA LEU A 37 2.64 -9.76 -21.92
C LEU A 37 1.82 -9.58 -20.64
N GLU A 38 1.25 -8.39 -20.41
CA GLU A 38 0.38 -8.16 -19.26
C GLU A 38 -0.99 -8.85 -19.43
N GLU A 39 -1.58 -8.78 -20.62
CA GLU A 39 -2.83 -9.48 -20.95
C GLU A 39 -2.71 -11.00 -20.79
N ALA A 40 -1.54 -11.58 -21.09
CA ALA A 40 -1.26 -13.01 -20.93
C ALA A 40 -1.36 -13.50 -19.47
N ARG A 41 -1.39 -12.60 -18.48
CA ARG A 41 -1.51 -12.94 -17.05
C ARG A 41 -2.96 -13.21 -16.63
N LEU A 42 -3.93 -12.73 -17.40
CA LEU A 42 -5.35 -12.81 -17.06
C LEU A 42 -5.86 -14.25 -17.12
N GLY A 43 -6.75 -14.62 -16.18
CA GLY A 43 -7.38 -15.94 -16.15
C GLY A 43 -6.46 -17.12 -15.80
N ASN A 44 -5.20 -16.87 -15.45
CA ASN A 44 -4.25 -17.91 -15.02
C ASN A 44 -3.32 -17.40 -13.89
N ASN A 45 -2.43 -18.28 -13.45
CA ASN A 45 -1.54 -18.07 -12.30
C ASN A 45 -0.07 -18.35 -12.66
N ALA A 46 0.28 -18.46 -13.95
CA ALA A 46 1.62 -18.85 -14.39
C ALA A 46 2.69 -17.83 -13.98
N TRP A 47 2.28 -16.58 -13.75
CA TRP A 47 3.11 -15.49 -13.26
C TRP A 47 3.38 -15.57 -11.74
N CYS A 48 2.68 -16.44 -11.00
CA CYS A 48 2.86 -16.55 -9.57
C CYS A 48 4.17 -17.26 -9.20
N MET A 49 5.01 -16.61 -8.40
CA MET A 49 6.26 -17.18 -7.88
C MET A 49 6.13 -17.74 -6.46
N CYS A 50 5.08 -17.36 -5.71
CA CYS A 50 4.92 -17.79 -4.32
C CYS A 50 4.10 -19.08 -4.16
N GLY A 51 3.29 -19.44 -5.17
CA GLY A 51 2.41 -20.62 -5.16
C GLY A 51 1.05 -20.42 -4.47
N PHE A 52 0.74 -19.21 -3.98
CA PHE A 52 -0.49 -18.90 -3.25
C PHE A 52 -1.44 -17.96 -3.98
N CYS A 53 -1.04 -17.38 -5.13
CA CYS A 53 -1.91 -16.50 -5.90
C CYS A 53 -2.99 -17.28 -6.66
N THR A 54 -4.15 -16.66 -6.79
CA THR A 54 -5.29 -17.15 -7.58
C THR A 54 -5.44 -16.34 -8.86
N ALA A 55 -6.11 -16.90 -9.88
CA ALA A 55 -6.46 -16.14 -11.06
C ALA A 55 -7.37 -14.96 -10.67
N MET A 56 -7.02 -13.76 -11.13
CA MET A 56 -7.72 -12.51 -10.79
C MET A 56 -8.59 -12.03 -11.97
N PRO A 57 -9.67 -11.28 -11.69
CA PRO A 57 -10.59 -10.79 -12.72
C PRO A 57 -10.03 -9.63 -13.55
N THR A 58 -8.97 -8.94 -13.08
CA THR A 58 -8.35 -7.82 -13.79
C THR A 58 -6.83 -8.00 -13.85
N ILE A 59 -6.21 -7.44 -14.91
CA ILE A 59 -4.76 -7.50 -15.13
C ILE A 59 -4.00 -6.79 -14.00
N THR A 60 -4.51 -5.65 -13.54
CA THR A 60 -3.90 -4.85 -12.46
C THR A 60 -3.81 -5.63 -11.14
N GLU A 61 -4.69 -6.61 -10.93
CA GLU A 61 -4.69 -7.48 -9.76
C GLU A 61 -3.80 -8.72 -9.92
N CYS A 62 -3.34 -9.04 -11.12
CA CYS A 62 -2.45 -10.18 -11.40
C CYS A 62 -1.00 -9.90 -10.93
N ARG A 63 -0.79 -9.67 -9.63
CA ARG A 63 0.50 -9.34 -9.00
C ARG A 63 0.90 -10.37 -7.95
N CYS A 64 2.17 -10.78 -7.94
CA CYS A 64 2.70 -11.71 -6.95
C CYS A 64 3.46 -10.94 -5.85
N CYS A 65 3.35 -11.39 -4.59
CA CYS A 65 4.05 -10.79 -3.46
C CYS A 65 5.59 -10.79 -3.59
N ASN A 66 6.15 -11.58 -4.52
CA ASN A 66 7.58 -11.73 -4.76
C ASN A 66 8.07 -10.88 -5.95
N GLU A 67 7.19 -10.21 -6.71
CA GLU A 67 7.57 -9.41 -7.89
C GLU A 67 8.15 -8.04 -7.52
N GLY A 68 7.75 -7.48 -6.38
CA GLY A 68 8.24 -6.17 -5.94
C GLY A 68 9.55 -6.27 -5.17
N ARG A 69 10.61 -5.65 -5.71
CA ARG A 69 11.89 -5.47 -5.00
C ARG A 69 11.73 -4.76 -3.65
N ALA A 70 10.72 -3.90 -3.52
CA ALA A 70 10.41 -3.19 -2.29
C ALA A 70 10.01 -4.13 -1.14
N PHE A 71 9.46 -5.31 -1.43
CA PHE A 71 8.92 -6.23 -0.41
C PHE A 71 9.87 -7.39 -0.08
N GLN A 72 10.81 -7.70 -0.98
CA GLN A 72 11.86 -8.69 -0.75
C GLN A 72 12.64 -8.53 0.56
N PRO A 73 13.06 -7.33 1.00
CA PRO A 73 13.79 -7.21 2.27
C PRO A 73 12.91 -7.46 3.51
N PHE A 74 11.57 -7.40 3.36
CA PHE A 74 10.62 -7.64 4.44
C PHE A 74 10.07 -9.08 4.44
N LEU A 75 10.25 -9.83 3.36
CA LEU A 75 10.06 -11.27 3.34
C LEU A 75 11.18 -11.90 4.18
N ILE A 76 10.89 -12.15 5.46
CA ILE A 76 11.82 -12.78 6.39
C ILE A 76 12.37 -14.07 5.78
N GLU A 77 13.68 -14.28 5.93
CA GLU A 77 14.37 -15.50 5.54
C GLU A 77 13.57 -16.74 5.98
N GLY A 78 13.04 -17.49 5.01
CA GLY A 78 12.32 -18.73 5.26
C GLY A 78 10.82 -18.71 4.92
N THR A 79 10.24 -17.57 4.53
CA THR A 79 8.85 -17.52 4.05
C THR A 79 8.77 -17.42 2.53
N THR A 80 7.97 -18.28 1.89
CA THR A 80 7.78 -18.29 0.42
C THR A 80 6.68 -17.34 -0.04
N CYS A 81 5.80 -16.91 0.88
CA CYS A 81 4.68 -16.03 0.64
C CYS A 81 4.43 -15.15 1.87
N VAL A 82 4.08 -13.88 1.64
CA VAL A 82 3.75 -12.91 2.71
C VAL A 82 2.60 -13.37 3.61
N THR A 83 1.67 -14.17 3.08
CA THR A 83 0.52 -14.67 3.85
C THR A 83 0.89 -15.73 4.89
N LEU A 84 2.06 -16.37 4.74
CA LEU A 84 2.59 -17.35 5.69
C LEU A 84 3.40 -16.72 6.82
N HIS A 85 3.64 -15.41 6.75
CA HIS A 85 4.35 -14.69 7.81
C HIS A 85 3.58 -14.79 9.13
N GLU A 86 4.28 -15.01 10.24
CA GLU A 86 3.66 -15.25 11.56
C GLU A 86 2.75 -14.10 12.00
N GLU A 87 3.14 -12.87 11.68
CA GLU A 87 2.37 -11.67 12.03
C GLU A 87 1.23 -11.36 11.05
N PHE A 88 1.17 -12.00 9.86
CA PHE A 88 0.18 -11.67 8.83
C PHE A 88 -1.24 -11.85 9.34
N ALA A 89 -1.51 -12.96 10.05
CA ALA A 89 -2.81 -13.21 10.64
C ALA A 89 -3.18 -12.19 11.73
N GLN A 90 -2.20 -11.76 12.52
CA GLN A 90 -2.39 -10.84 13.64
C GLN A 90 -2.62 -9.41 13.18
N VAL A 91 -1.96 -8.97 12.11
CA VAL A 91 -2.00 -7.58 11.63
C VAL A 91 -3.05 -7.42 10.53
N CYS A 92 -3.08 -8.31 9.55
CA CYS A 92 -3.90 -8.15 8.34
C CYS A 92 -5.27 -8.83 8.41
N LEU A 93 -5.45 -9.84 9.27
CA LEU A 93 -6.72 -10.59 9.37
C LEU A 93 -7.49 -10.34 10.67
N ALA A 94 -6.83 -9.84 11.73
CA ALA A 94 -7.48 -9.60 13.00
C ALA A 94 -8.41 -8.37 12.95
N LYS A 95 -9.72 -8.62 12.88
CA LYS A 95 -10.75 -7.57 12.89
C LYS A 95 -10.59 -6.51 13.99
N PRO A 96 -10.24 -6.84 15.25
CA PRO A 96 -10.06 -5.82 16.28
C PRO A 96 -8.91 -4.85 15.95
N VAL A 97 -7.81 -5.37 15.41
CA VAL A 97 -6.65 -4.56 15.00
C VAL A 97 -7.05 -3.62 13.87
N LEU A 98 -7.66 -4.14 12.81
CA LEU A 98 -8.11 -3.33 11.66
C LEU A 98 -9.10 -2.23 12.07
N ARG A 99 -10.01 -2.53 13.02
CA ARG A 99 -10.95 -1.54 13.56
C ARG A 99 -10.25 -0.44 14.34
N ALA A 100 -9.32 -0.79 15.22
CA ALA A 100 -8.56 0.18 15.98
C ALA A 100 -7.75 1.10 15.05
N THR A 101 -7.07 0.54 14.06
CA THR A 101 -6.33 1.30 13.04
C THR A 101 -7.24 2.23 12.24
N LEU A 102 -8.44 1.77 11.86
CA LEU A 102 -9.42 2.60 11.14
C LEU A 102 -9.91 3.79 11.98
N ILE A 103 -10.23 3.56 13.26
CA ILE A 103 -10.65 4.61 14.19
C ILE A 103 -9.53 5.65 14.32
N MET A 104 -8.32 5.20 14.66
CA MET A 104 -7.15 6.09 14.79
C MET A 104 -6.91 6.92 13.53
N ARG A 105 -7.00 6.29 12.34
CA ARG A 105 -6.84 6.98 11.05
C ARG A 105 -7.92 8.04 10.82
N ASN A 106 -9.16 7.77 11.21
CA ASN A 106 -10.27 8.70 11.03
C ASN A 106 -10.21 9.87 12.02
N ASP A 107 -9.76 9.62 13.25
CA ASP A 107 -9.53 10.66 14.27
C ASP A 107 -8.46 11.66 13.80
N ILE A 108 -7.35 11.17 13.23
CA ILE A 108 -6.30 12.00 12.64
C ILE A 108 -6.83 12.86 11.49
N ARG A 109 -7.75 12.32 10.67
CA ARG A 109 -8.33 13.00 9.51
C ARG A 109 -9.51 13.90 9.85
N GLY A 110 -9.79 14.14 11.13
CA GLY A 110 -10.85 15.05 11.58
C GLY A 110 -12.27 14.65 11.18
N HIS A 111 -12.51 13.39 10.81
CA HIS A 111 -13.86 12.90 10.53
C HIS A 111 -14.61 12.68 11.85
N THR A 112 -15.09 13.77 12.44
CA THR A 112 -16.04 13.78 13.56
C THR A 112 -17.45 13.41 13.09
N GLY A 113 -17.60 12.21 12.55
CA GLY A 113 -18.90 11.58 12.35
C GLY A 113 -19.38 10.99 13.68
N SER A 114 -20.02 11.81 14.51
CA SER A 114 -20.77 11.45 15.73
C SER A 114 -20.92 9.95 16.01
N THR A 115 -20.09 9.40 16.90
CA THR A 115 -20.53 8.68 18.11
C THR A 115 -19.33 8.62 19.06
N MET A 116 -19.32 9.48 20.09
CA MET A 116 -18.46 9.24 21.25
C MET A 116 -18.85 7.90 21.87
N VAL A 117 -17.90 7.00 22.09
CA VAL A 117 -17.61 6.38 23.39
C VAL A 117 -16.37 5.49 23.27
N PHE A 118 -15.30 5.85 23.98
CA PHE A 118 -14.58 4.91 24.85
C PHE A 118 -13.80 5.75 25.87
N SER A 119 -14.50 6.22 26.89
CA SER A 119 -13.89 6.49 28.18
C SER A 119 -13.42 5.16 28.75
N VAL A 120 -12.17 4.80 28.52
CA VAL A 120 -11.52 3.69 29.23
C VAL A 120 -11.14 4.23 30.61
N SER A 121 -12.09 4.21 31.54
CA SER A 121 -11.81 4.36 32.95
C SER A 121 -11.21 3.06 33.46
N PHE A 122 -9.87 2.98 33.50
CA PHE A 122 -9.20 1.99 34.34
C PHE A 122 -9.47 2.37 35.81
N GLY A 123 -10.40 1.65 36.43
CA GLY A 123 -10.59 1.67 37.87
C GLY A 123 -9.41 0.96 38.55
N SER A 124 -8.90 1.60 39.60
CA SER A 124 -7.79 1.18 40.45
C SER A 124 -7.89 -0.24 41.01
#